data_AF-A0A239D8L5-F1
#
_entry.id   AF-A0A239D8L5-F1
#
_cell.length_a   1.000
_cell.length_b   1.000
_cell.length_c   1.000
_cell.angle_alpha   90.00
_cell.angle_beta   90.00
_cell.angle_gamma   90.00
#
_symmetry.space_group_name_H-M   'P 1'
#
loop_
_entity.id
_entity.type
_entity.pdbx_description
1 polymer ?
#
loop_
_entity_poly.entity_id
_entity_poly.type
_entity_poly.pdbx_seq_one_letter_code
_entity_poly.pdbx_strand_id
1 'polypeptide(L)'
;MINTMIRRFVAGTVAGFALLASLSILTITNASGAYADSAVDGQITQSEVIARAWDWVNRRPYIKYDSSGRTSYPDAAGKQYRPDCSGAVSMAWHVGTSYNTSTLPSAPKVRLIAADPSSSTDLRTGDLLNVVNGPNGEHHAVLFDQWEADHVHFSVFSFGGGSDGSTPPQHETGRTFSGSVGGHPGSIYSAYRYDNVLPDTLVSDSEQLQFADMNNDRVADLISMRSNGDVVAYWNVGGIFNGTNKLVASGFKEPARTRFADMNSDGVADL
;
A
#
# COMPACT_ATOMS: atom_id res chain seq x y z
N MET A 1 67.35 44.23 -38.36
CA MET A 1 66.50 43.52 -37.39
C MET A 1 65.13 44.18 -37.41
N ILE A 2 64.12 43.41 -37.79
CA ILE A 2 62.74 43.81 -38.04
C ILE A 2 61.97 43.70 -36.72
N ASN A 3 61.11 44.65 -36.38
CA ASN A 3 59.85 44.32 -35.70
C ASN A 3 58.78 45.39 -35.92
N THR A 4 57.62 44.91 -36.35
CA THR A 4 56.45 45.64 -36.84
C THR A 4 55.33 45.44 -35.81
N MET A 5 54.66 46.49 -35.34
CA MET A 5 53.38 46.36 -34.63
C MET A 5 52.24 46.95 -35.46
N ILE A 6 51.26 46.11 -35.77
CA ILE A 6 50.03 46.42 -36.51
C ILE A 6 48.85 46.29 -35.53
N ARG A 7 48.16 47.41 -35.32
CA ARG A 7 46.70 47.63 -35.41
C ARG A 7 45.73 46.44 -35.15
N ARG A 8 44.71 46.74 -34.33
CA ARG A 8 43.25 46.88 -34.68
C ARG A 8 42.22 45.92 -34.04
N PHE A 9 41.10 46.57 -33.70
CA PHE A 9 39.67 46.18 -33.74
C PHE A 9 39.06 45.29 -32.64
N VAL A 10 37.97 45.85 -32.08
CA VAL A 10 36.92 45.21 -31.29
C VAL A 10 35.99 44.44 -32.22
N ALA A 11 35.65 43.20 -31.85
CA ALA A 11 34.43 42.51 -32.26
C ALA A 11 33.98 41.61 -31.11
N GLY A 12 32.79 41.86 -30.57
CA GLY A 12 32.17 41.04 -29.53
C GLY A 12 31.59 39.77 -30.13
N THR A 13 31.90 38.64 -29.50
CA THR A 13 31.33 37.32 -29.80
C THR A 13 30.22 36.97 -28.81
N VAL A 14 29.11 36.51 -29.37
CA VAL A 14 27.98 35.86 -28.69
C VAL A 14 28.45 34.50 -28.19
N ALA A 15 28.27 34.22 -26.90
CA ALA A 15 28.42 32.87 -26.35
C ALA A 15 27.02 32.30 -26.03
N GLY A 16 26.64 31.26 -26.77
CA GLY A 16 25.37 30.57 -26.63
C GLY A 16 25.28 29.73 -25.35
N PHE A 17 24.10 29.72 -24.75
CA PHE A 17 23.73 28.77 -23.70
C PHE A 17 23.58 27.39 -24.33
N ALA A 18 24.47 26.46 -23.99
CA ALA A 18 24.27 25.05 -24.24
C ALA A 18 23.24 24.52 -23.22
N LEU A 19 22.01 24.25 -23.70
CA LEU A 19 20.98 23.56 -22.93
C LEU A 19 21.41 22.09 -22.81
N LEU A 20 22.01 21.70 -21.69
CA LEU A 20 22.14 20.29 -21.32
C LEU A 20 20.75 19.81 -20.89
N ALA A 21 20.01 19.23 -21.83
CA ALA A 21 18.83 18.43 -21.52
C ALA A 21 19.31 17.15 -20.82
N SER A 22 19.35 17.16 -19.50
CA SER A 22 19.55 15.97 -18.69
C SER A 22 18.33 15.06 -18.85
N LEU A 23 18.47 14.01 -19.67
CA LEU A 23 17.56 12.86 -19.68
C LEU A 23 17.56 12.26 -18.27
N SER A 24 16.52 12.58 -17.50
CA SER A 24 16.23 11.86 -16.28
C SER A 24 15.62 10.54 -16.69
N ILE A 25 16.43 9.48 -16.75
CA ILE A 25 15.92 8.12 -16.84
C ILE A 25 15.15 7.89 -15.54
N LEU A 26 13.82 7.89 -15.63
CA LEU A 26 12.96 7.49 -14.54
C LEU A 26 13.15 5.99 -14.34
N THR A 27 14.12 5.60 -13.52
CA THR A 27 14.13 4.28 -12.93
C THR A 27 12.92 4.21 -12.01
N ILE A 28 11.82 3.65 -12.53
CA ILE A 28 10.73 3.17 -11.69
C ILE A 28 11.31 1.99 -10.90
N THR A 29 11.94 2.30 -9.76
CA THR A 29 12.19 1.29 -8.75
C THR A 29 10.81 0.87 -8.27
N ASN A 30 10.37 -0.31 -8.68
CA ASN A 30 9.26 -0.99 -8.01
C ASN A 30 9.56 -0.94 -6.51
N ALA A 31 8.68 -0.29 -5.75
CA ALA A 31 8.72 -0.32 -4.31
C ALA A 31 8.66 -1.78 -3.88
N SER A 32 9.83 -2.32 -3.55
CA SER A 32 10.01 -3.68 -3.09
C SER A 32 9.93 -3.60 -1.57
N GLY A 33 8.86 -4.17 -1.01
CA GLY A 33 8.73 -4.46 0.41
C GLY A 33 8.48 -3.25 1.30
N ALA A 34 7.21 -2.82 1.43
CA ALA A 34 6.78 -2.23 2.68
C ALA A 34 6.92 -3.33 3.76
N TYR A 35 7.91 -3.19 4.63
CA TYR A 35 8.03 -4.02 5.82
C TYR A 35 6.77 -3.88 6.67
N ALA A 36 6.30 -4.97 7.29
CA ALA A 36 5.14 -4.97 8.17
C ALA A 36 5.40 -4.06 9.39
N ASP A 37 4.58 -3.00 9.55
CA ASP A 37 4.64 -2.09 10.70
C ASP A 37 3.87 -2.67 11.88
N SER A 38 2.78 -3.39 11.60
CA SER A 38 2.01 -4.09 12.63
C SER A 38 2.79 -5.22 13.31
N ALA A 39 2.58 -5.38 14.61
CA ALA A 39 2.95 -6.60 15.32
C ALA A 39 1.98 -7.74 14.93
N VAL A 40 2.46 -8.99 15.01
CA VAL A 40 1.61 -10.18 14.83
C VAL A 40 0.42 -10.14 15.80
N ASP A 41 -0.79 -10.38 15.31
CA ASP A 41 -2.07 -10.25 16.03
C ASP A 41 -2.38 -8.83 16.56
N GLY A 42 -1.55 -7.84 16.21
CA GLY A 42 -1.75 -6.43 16.54
C GLY A 42 -2.80 -5.74 15.68
N GLN A 43 -3.01 -4.45 15.95
CA GLN A 43 -3.71 -3.57 15.04
C GLN A 43 -2.89 -3.40 13.76
N ILE A 44 -3.58 -3.38 12.63
CA ILE A 44 -3.01 -3.29 11.29
C ILE A 44 -3.87 -2.35 10.45
N THR A 45 -3.25 -1.56 9.59
CA THR A 45 -4.00 -0.64 8.72
C THR A 45 -4.55 -1.36 7.49
N GLN A 46 -5.59 -0.80 6.88
CA GLN A 46 -6.09 -1.27 5.58
C GLN A 46 -4.98 -1.27 4.52
N SER A 47 -4.20 -0.19 4.45
CA SER A 47 -3.06 -0.09 3.54
C SER A 47 -2.01 -1.20 3.76
N GLU A 48 -1.69 -1.55 5.00
CA GLU A 48 -0.75 -2.65 5.29
C GLU A 48 -1.33 -4.01 4.89
N VAL A 49 -2.62 -4.27 5.19
CA VAL A 49 -3.32 -5.50 4.76
C VAL A 49 -3.21 -5.68 3.24
N ILE A 50 -3.44 -4.63 2.47
CA ILE A 50 -3.35 -4.65 1.01
C ILE A 50 -1.91 -4.78 0.52
N ALA A 51 -0.94 -4.11 1.16
CA ALA A 51 0.47 -4.27 0.84
C ALA A 51 0.95 -5.72 1.03
N ARG A 52 0.51 -6.37 2.12
CA ARG A 52 0.80 -7.78 2.41
C ARG A 52 0.18 -8.70 1.36
N ALA A 53 -1.07 -8.44 0.94
CA ALA A 53 -1.71 -9.20 -0.14
C ALA A 53 -0.95 -9.05 -1.49
N TRP A 54 -0.54 -7.83 -1.85
CA TRP A 54 0.25 -7.57 -3.05
C TRP A 54 1.62 -8.24 -3.05
N ASP A 55 2.28 -8.35 -1.89
CA ASP A 55 3.56 -9.07 -1.78
C ASP A 55 3.43 -10.52 -2.27
N TRP A 56 2.37 -11.24 -1.88
CA TRP A 56 2.12 -12.60 -2.37
C TRP A 56 1.75 -12.64 -3.85
N VAL A 57 0.96 -11.67 -4.35
CA VAL A 57 0.66 -11.55 -5.79
C VAL A 57 1.93 -11.31 -6.61
N ASN A 58 2.85 -10.47 -6.13
CA ASN A 58 4.10 -10.17 -6.83
C ASN A 58 5.06 -11.38 -6.82
N ARG A 59 4.97 -12.22 -5.78
CA ARG A 59 5.73 -13.47 -5.65
C ARG A 59 5.02 -14.70 -6.21
N ARG A 60 3.89 -14.52 -6.91
CA ARG A 60 3.05 -15.61 -7.44
C ARG A 60 3.75 -16.64 -8.35
N PRO A 61 4.87 -16.36 -9.05
CA PRO A 61 5.61 -17.43 -9.73
C PRO A 61 6.19 -18.48 -8.77
N TYR A 62 6.44 -18.11 -7.52
CA TYR A 62 7.11 -18.90 -6.49
C TYR A 62 6.16 -19.51 -5.45
N ILE A 63 5.06 -18.82 -5.13
CA ILE A 63 4.06 -19.29 -4.17
C ILE A 63 3.12 -20.27 -4.87
N LYS A 64 3.16 -21.55 -4.48
CA LYS A 64 2.34 -22.62 -5.06
C LYS A 64 1.22 -22.99 -4.11
N TYR A 65 0.01 -23.14 -4.66
CA TYR A 65 -1.15 -23.52 -3.87
C TYR A 65 -0.96 -24.90 -3.24
N ASP A 66 -1.19 -25.01 -1.94
CA ASP A 66 -1.18 -26.28 -1.20
C ASP A 66 -2.13 -26.21 0.00
N SER A 67 -3.28 -26.87 -0.14
CA SER A 67 -4.27 -27.02 0.94
C SER A 67 -3.95 -28.15 1.92
N SER A 68 -2.95 -29.00 1.66
CA SER A 68 -2.62 -30.16 2.50
C SER A 68 -2.01 -29.77 3.86
N GLY A 69 -1.56 -28.52 4.01
CA GLY A 69 -0.90 -28.03 5.22
C GLY A 69 0.53 -28.52 5.41
N ARG A 70 1.16 -29.09 4.36
CA ARG A 70 2.53 -29.59 4.41
C ARG A 70 3.58 -28.54 4.07
N THR A 71 3.19 -27.48 3.37
CA THR A 71 4.07 -26.38 3.00
C THR A 71 3.65 -25.07 3.64
N SER A 72 4.61 -24.16 3.74
CA SER A 72 4.40 -22.78 4.19
C SER A 72 5.29 -21.84 3.42
N TYR A 73 4.86 -20.58 3.30
CA TYR A 73 5.65 -19.51 2.71
C TYR A 73 5.73 -18.33 3.69
N PRO A 74 6.89 -17.65 3.76
CA PRO A 74 7.03 -16.47 4.58
C PRO A 74 6.28 -15.28 3.97
N ASP A 75 5.75 -14.41 4.83
CA ASP A 75 5.50 -13.01 4.49
C ASP A 75 6.83 -12.22 4.40
N ALA A 76 6.76 -10.92 4.10
CA ALA A 76 7.94 -10.05 4.04
C ALA A 76 8.73 -9.96 5.37
N ALA A 77 8.08 -10.23 6.51
CA ALA A 77 8.69 -10.23 7.84
C ALA A 77 9.24 -11.61 8.26
N GLY A 78 9.09 -12.64 7.42
CA GLY A 78 9.58 -13.99 7.65
C GLY A 78 8.60 -14.93 8.36
N LYS A 79 7.39 -14.47 8.71
CA LYS A 79 6.36 -15.29 9.35
C LYS A 79 5.73 -16.24 8.34
N GLN A 80 5.63 -17.51 8.72
CA GLN A 80 5.17 -18.59 7.86
C GLN A 80 3.65 -18.72 7.84
N TYR A 81 3.07 -18.85 6.64
CA TYR A 81 1.64 -19.08 6.42
C TYR A 81 1.41 -20.21 5.41
N ARG A 82 0.29 -20.93 5.54
CA ARG A 82 -0.11 -21.95 4.57
C ARG A 82 -0.39 -21.29 3.22
N PRO A 83 0.11 -21.82 2.10
CA PRO A 83 -0.15 -21.24 0.80
C PRO A 83 -1.49 -21.75 0.24
N ASP A 84 -2.58 -21.39 0.90
CA ASP A 84 -3.94 -21.63 0.41
C ASP A 84 -4.81 -20.37 0.53
N CYS A 85 -6.08 -20.46 0.16
CA CYS A 85 -7.01 -19.32 0.13
C CYS A 85 -7.10 -18.64 1.51
N SER A 86 -7.35 -19.43 2.55
CA SER A 86 -7.45 -18.97 3.94
C SER A 86 -6.11 -18.52 4.55
N GLY A 87 -5.01 -19.15 4.16
CA GLY A 87 -3.67 -18.79 4.61
C GLY A 87 -3.20 -17.47 4.01
N ALA A 88 -3.59 -17.15 2.77
CA ALA A 88 -3.36 -15.84 2.17
C ALA A 88 -4.11 -14.72 2.92
N VAL A 89 -5.37 -14.94 3.33
CA VAL A 89 -6.11 -13.97 4.17
C VAL A 89 -5.47 -13.84 5.54
N SER A 90 -5.10 -14.96 6.18
CA SER A 90 -4.39 -14.97 7.47
C SER A 90 -3.06 -14.19 7.39
N MET A 91 -2.36 -14.34 6.27
CA MET A 91 -1.15 -13.60 5.98
C MET A 91 -1.44 -12.11 5.83
N ALA A 92 -2.44 -11.72 5.03
CA ALA A 92 -2.79 -10.31 4.82
C ALA A 92 -3.18 -9.61 6.15
N TRP A 93 -3.90 -10.29 7.04
CA TRP A 93 -4.26 -9.77 8.38
C TRP A 93 -3.14 -9.79 9.42
N HIS A 94 -1.96 -10.33 9.08
CA HIS A 94 -0.83 -10.51 10.01
C HIS A 94 -1.18 -11.27 11.29
N VAL A 95 -2.15 -12.19 11.23
CA VAL A 95 -2.54 -12.99 12.40
C VAL A 95 -1.49 -14.05 12.71
N GLY A 96 -1.37 -14.39 13.99
CA GLY A 96 -0.42 -15.35 14.53
C GLY A 96 -0.66 -16.78 14.04
N THR A 97 -1.92 -17.12 13.81
CA THR A 97 -2.34 -18.44 13.35
C THR A 97 -2.71 -18.39 11.87
N SER A 98 -2.19 -19.33 11.08
CA SER A 98 -2.65 -19.54 9.71
C SER A 98 -3.96 -20.34 9.74
N TYR A 99 -5.09 -19.65 9.88
CA TYR A 99 -6.41 -20.27 9.96
C TYR A 99 -6.77 -20.97 8.64
N ASN A 100 -7.60 -22.01 8.73
CA ASN A 100 -8.27 -22.59 7.58
C ASN A 100 -9.64 -21.92 7.36
N THR A 101 -10.24 -22.11 6.19
CA THR A 101 -11.54 -21.54 5.76
C THR A 101 -12.68 -21.74 6.77
N SER A 102 -12.68 -22.85 7.52
CA SER A 102 -13.72 -23.13 8.54
C SER A 102 -13.47 -22.41 9.86
N THR A 103 -12.20 -22.19 10.22
CA THR A 103 -11.80 -21.53 11.49
C THR A 103 -11.64 -20.03 11.39
N LEU A 104 -11.43 -19.50 10.17
CA LEU A 104 -11.22 -18.07 9.91
C LEU A 104 -12.38 -17.19 10.38
N PRO A 105 -13.67 -17.55 10.12
CA PRO A 105 -14.83 -16.83 10.65
C PRO A 105 -14.91 -16.77 12.18
N SER A 106 -14.30 -17.74 12.86
CA SER A 106 -14.29 -17.87 14.33
C SER A 106 -12.98 -17.41 14.98
N ALA A 107 -12.05 -16.86 14.19
CA ALA A 107 -10.79 -16.35 14.72
C ALA A 107 -11.04 -15.20 15.72
N PRO A 108 -10.15 -14.98 16.69
CA PRO A 108 -10.26 -13.86 17.60
C PRO A 108 -10.40 -12.53 16.85
N LYS A 109 -11.31 -11.66 17.33
CA LYS A 109 -11.62 -10.35 16.72
C LYS A 109 -12.20 -10.43 15.30
N VAL A 110 -12.64 -11.60 14.84
CA VAL A 110 -13.41 -11.72 13.61
C VAL A 110 -14.90 -11.76 13.93
N ARG A 111 -15.69 -10.97 13.19
CA ARG A 111 -17.14 -10.94 13.31
C ARG A 111 -17.82 -10.94 11.95
N LEU A 112 -19.01 -11.53 11.88
CA LEU A 112 -19.87 -11.45 10.70
C LEU A 112 -20.33 -9.99 10.50
N ILE A 113 -20.24 -9.50 9.28
CA ILE A 113 -20.78 -8.18 8.90
C ILE A 113 -21.98 -8.29 7.97
N ALA A 114 -22.02 -9.31 7.11
CA ALA A 114 -23.17 -9.59 6.25
C ALA A 114 -23.24 -11.07 5.91
N ALA A 115 -24.38 -11.71 6.16
CA ALA A 115 -24.63 -13.07 5.69
C ALA A 115 -24.73 -13.12 4.16
N ASP A 116 -25.33 -12.07 3.57
CA ASP A 116 -25.37 -11.83 2.13
C ASP A 116 -24.67 -10.48 1.81
N PRO A 117 -23.43 -10.53 1.30
CA PRO A 117 -22.63 -9.34 1.04
C PRO A 117 -23.14 -8.52 -0.15
N SER A 118 -24.01 -9.05 -1.01
CA SER A 118 -24.58 -8.31 -2.14
C SER A 118 -25.48 -7.15 -1.71
N SER A 119 -26.00 -7.23 -0.48
CA SER A 119 -26.83 -6.20 0.15
C SER A 119 -26.05 -5.28 1.09
N SER A 120 -24.76 -5.55 1.30
CA SER A 120 -23.96 -4.85 2.31
C SER A 120 -23.49 -3.49 1.79
N THR A 121 -23.77 -2.45 2.57
CA THR A 121 -23.14 -1.12 2.40
C THR A 121 -21.95 -0.91 3.33
N ASP A 122 -21.63 -1.89 4.19
CA ASP A 122 -20.55 -1.79 5.17
C ASP A 122 -19.32 -2.61 4.77
N LEU A 123 -19.22 -3.14 3.54
CA LEU A 123 -17.98 -3.78 3.09
C LEU A 123 -16.83 -2.77 3.00
N ARG A 124 -15.67 -3.13 3.54
CA ARG A 124 -14.47 -2.30 3.65
C ARG A 124 -13.24 -3.09 3.23
N THR A 125 -12.23 -2.36 2.76
CA THR A 125 -10.89 -2.89 2.49
C THR A 125 -10.39 -3.76 3.63
N GLY A 126 -9.91 -4.95 3.28
CA GLY A 126 -9.43 -5.95 4.22
C GLY A 126 -10.50 -6.86 4.81
N ASP A 127 -11.78 -6.70 4.47
CA ASP A 127 -12.80 -7.66 4.89
C ASP A 127 -12.60 -9.02 4.20
N LEU A 128 -13.02 -10.07 4.90
CA LEU A 128 -13.04 -11.43 4.38
C LEU A 128 -14.38 -11.69 3.69
N LEU A 129 -14.34 -12.23 2.48
CA LEU A 129 -15.47 -12.95 1.90
C LEU A 129 -15.17 -14.45 2.01
N ASN A 130 -16.00 -15.18 2.76
CA ASN A 130 -15.78 -16.59 3.06
C ASN A 130 -17.00 -17.43 2.74
N VAL A 131 -16.76 -18.61 2.17
CA VAL A 131 -17.77 -19.67 2.02
C VAL A 131 -17.21 -20.98 2.58
N VAL A 132 -18.05 -21.66 3.36
CA VAL A 132 -17.78 -22.98 3.93
C VAL A 132 -19.00 -23.84 3.68
N ASN A 133 -18.82 -25.02 3.09
CA ASN A 133 -19.93 -25.90 2.69
C ASN A 133 -20.93 -25.16 1.79
N GLY A 134 -20.44 -24.52 0.73
CA GLY A 134 -21.31 -23.94 -0.29
C GLY A 134 -22.25 -24.97 -0.92
N PRO A 135 -23.22 -24.56 -1.76
CA PRO A 135 -24.23 -25.46 -2.34
C PRO A 135 -23.67 -26.69 -3.05
N ASN A 136 -22.44 -26.63 -3.57
CA ASN A 136 -21.74 -27.74 -4.21
C ASN A 136 -20.48 -28.18 -3.43
N GLY A 137 -20.42 -27.89 -2.12
CA GLY A 137 -19.29 -28.21 -1.27
C GLY A 137 -18.12 -27.22 -1.40
N GLU A 138 -18.39 -25.98 -1.83
CA GLU A 138 -17.34 -24.96 -1.95
C GLU A 138 -16.77 -24.57 -0.58
N HIS A 139 -15.44 -24.45 -0.53
CA HIS A 139 -14.69 -23.91 0.61
C HIS A 139 -13.67 -22.89 0.08
N HIS A 140 -13.98 -21.61 0.19
CA HIS A 140 -13.11 -20.57 -0.33
C HIS A 140 -13.11 -19.30 0.49
N ALA A 141 -11.97 -18.63 0.50
CA ALA A 141 -11.76 -17.36 1.18
C ALA A 141 -11.07 -16.39 0.21
N VAL A 142 -11.59 -15.17 0.11
CA VAL A 142 -10.95 -14.07 -0.60
C VAL A 142 -10.94 -12.82 0.26
N LEU A 143 -9.98 -11.93 0.01
CA LEU A 143 -9.85 -10.66 0.72
C LEU A 143 -10.45 -9.55 -0.15
N PHE A 144 -11.42 -8.82 0.38
CA PHE A 144 -12.00 -7.66 -0.28
C PHE A 144 -10.99 -6.50 -0.31
N ASP A 145 -10.72 -5.95 -1.50
CA ASP A 145 -9.85 -4.78 -1.67
C ASP A 145 -10.68 -3.49 -1.62
N GLN A 146 -11.51 -3.26 -2.64
CA GLN A 146 -12.27 -2.02 -2.75
C GLN A 146 -13.45 -2.15 -3.69
N TRP A 147 -14.45 -1.30 -3.48
CA TRP A 147 -15.46 -1.01 -4.49
C TRP A 147 -14.85 -0.19 -5.62
N GLU A 148 -15.28 -0.47 -6.85
CA GLU A 148 -15.02 0.40 -7.99
C GLU A 148 -15.98 1.61 -7.95
N ALA A 149 -15.74 2.58 -8.85
CA ALA A 149 -16.43 3.88 -8.82
C ALA A 149 -17.97 3.78 -8.93
N ASP A 150 -18.50 2.70 -9.50
CA ASP A 150 -19.94 2.49 -9.63
C ASP A 150 -20.60 1.84 -8.41
N HIS A 151 -19.82 1.44 -7.40
CA HIS A 151 -20.28 0.73 -6.20
C HIS A 151 -21.08 -0.55 -6.49
N VAL A 152 -20.88 -1.14 -7.66
CA VAL A 152 -21.45 -2.43 -8.08
C VAL A 152 -20.33 -3.44 -8.32
N HIS A 153 -19.26 -2.97 -8.98
CA HIS A 153 -18.06 -3.77 -9.19
C HIS A 153 -17.10 -3.57 -8.03
N PHE A 154 -16.29 -4.59 -7.76
CA PHE A 154 -15.27 -4.54 -6.74
C PHE A 154 -14.06 -5.38 -7.12
N SER A 155 -12.98 -5.16 -6.38
CA SER A 155 -11.75 -5.92 -6.50
C SER A 155 -11.50 -6.80 -5.28
N VAL A 156 -10.86 -7.95 -5.48
CA VAL A 156 -10.48 -8.89 -4.43
C VAL A 156 -9.09 -9.47 -4.64
N PHE A 157 -8.46 -9.92 -3.57
CA PHE A 157 -7.31 -10.83 -3.65
C PHE A 157 -7.78 -12.28 -3.45
N SER A 158 -7.34 -13.15 -4.34
CA SER A 158 -7.74 -14.56 -4.39
C SER A 158 -6.52 -15.46 -4.57
N PHE A 159 -6.61 -16.66 -4.01
CA PHE A 159 -5.61 -17.71 -4.19
C PHE A 159 -6.30 -19.08 -4.22
N GLY A 160 -6.09 -19.88 -5.27
CA GLY A 160 -6.65 -21.23 -5.40
C GLY A 160 -8.08 -21.33 -5.95
N GLY A 161 -8.62 -20.27 -6.56
CA GLY A 161 -10.01 -20.22 -7.04
C GLY A 161 -10.33 -20.96 -8.35
N GLY A 162 -9.33 -21.48 -9.06
CA GLY A 162 -9.53 -22.14 -10.36
C GLY A 162 -10.31 -23.46 -10.29
N SER A 163 -10.75 -23.99 -11.43
CA SER A 163 -11.46 -25.27 -11.52
C SER A 163 -10.65 -26.47 -11.01
N ASP A 164 -9.33 -26.34 -10.93
CA ASP A 164 -8.39 -27.31 -10.35
C ASP A 164 -7.87 -26.90 -8.96
N GLY A 165 -8.35 -25.78 -8.43
CA GLY A 165 -7.91 -25.23 -7.15
C GLY A 165 -6.48 -24.66 -7.15
N SER A 166 -5.81 -24.54 -8.31
CA SER A 166 -4.35 -24.29 -8.36
C SER A 166 -3.96 -22.85 -8.71
N THR A 167 -4.95 -21.98 -8.96
CA THR A 167 -4.73 -20.60 -9.39
C THR A 167 -3.79 -19.88 -8.43
N PRO A 168 -2.69 -19.27 -8.91
CA PRO A 168 -1.72 -18.58 -8.06
C PRO A 168 -2.33 -17.31 -7.44
N PRO A 169 -1.68 -16.68 -6.43
CA PRO A 169 -2.18 -15.45 -5.85
C PRO A 169 -2.39 -14.37 -6.92
N GLN A 170 -3.55 -13.73 -6.90
CA GLN A 170 -3.91 -12.72 -7.90
C GLN A 170 -4.83 -11.65 -7.34
N HIS A 171 -4.76 -10.47 -7.95
CA HIS A 171 -5.72 -9.39 -7.78
C HIS A 171 -6.75 -9.45 -8.91
N GLU A 172 -8.00 -9.55 -8.54
CA GLU A 172 -9.14 -9.74 -9.42
C GLU A 172 -10.01 -8.48 -9.40
N THR A 173 -10.14 -7.78 -10.52
CA THR A 173 -10.97 -6.57 -10.65
C THR A 173 -12.27 -6.86 -11.40
N GLY A 174 -13.22 -5.94 -11.39
CA GLY A 174 -14.48 -6.02 -12.15
C GLY A 174 -15.43 -7.12 -11.65
N ARG A 175 -15.34 -7.48 -10.37
CA ARG A 175 -16.13 -8.57 -9.77
C ARG A 175 -17.47 -8.06 -9.27
N THR A 176 -18.48 -8.91 -9.31
CA THR A 176 -19.81 -8.63 -8.78
C THR A 176 -20.32 -9.83 -8.00
N PHE A 177 -21.21 -9.61 -7.04
CA PHE A 177 -21.82 -10.71 -6.28
C PHE A 177 -22.79 -11.57 -7.11
N SER A 178 -23.30 -11.05 -8.24
CA SER A 178 -24.05 -11.83 -9.22
C SER A 178 -23.15 -12.63 -10.18
N GLY A 179 -21.84 -12.35 -10.20
CA GLY A 179 -20.85 -12.98 -11.07
C GLY A 179 -19.98 -14.01 -10.34
N SER A 180 -18.77 -14.20 -10.85
CA SER A 180 -17.75 -15.05 -10.21
C SER A 180 -16.78 -14.20 -9.40
N VAL A 181 -16.52 -14.61 -8.16
CA VAL A 181 -15.58 -14.02 -7.21
C VAL A 181 -14.60 -15.12 -6.77
N GLY A 182 -13.32 -14.97 -7.11
CA GLY A 182 -12.33 -16.00 -6.80
C GLY A 182 -12.65 -17.37 -7.40
N GLY A 183 -13.27 -17.38 -8.59
CA GLY A 183 -13.67 -18.59 -9.31
C GLY A 183 -14.91 -19.32 -8.79
N HIS A 184 -15.55 -18.81 -7.75
CA HIS A 184 -16.83 -19.31 -7.23
C HIS A 184 -17.96 -18.30 -7.45
N PRO A 185 -19.25 -18.69 -7.41
CA PRO A 185 -20.35 -17.74 -7.45
C PRO A 185 -20.21 -16.68 -6.36
N GLY A 186 -20.42 -15.39 -6.67
CA GLY A 186 -20.34 -14.33 -5.66
C GLY A 186 -21.44 -14.42 -4.60
N SER A 187 -22.58 -15.00 -4.94
CA SER A 187 -23.78 -15.06 -4.10
C SER A 187 -23.69 -16.06 -2.95
N ILE A 188 -22.65 -16.90 -2.88
CA ILE A 188 -22.51 -17.93 -1.83
C ILE A 188 -21.61 -17.49 -0.67
N TYR A 189 -20.97 -16.32 -0.77
CA TYR A 189 -20.10 -15.81 0.28
C TYR A 189 -20.90 -15.16 1.40
N SER A 190 -20.35 -15.22 2.61
CA SER A 190 -20.67 -14.29 3.69
C SER A 190 -19.46 -13.40 3.97
N ALA A 191 -19.70 -12.18 4.42
CA ALA A 191 -18.66 -11.21 4.72
C ALA A 191 -18.38 -11.11 6.21
N TYR A 192 -17.10 -11.03 6.55
CA TYR A 192 -16.59 -10.93 7.91
C TYR A 192 -15.54 -9.82 8.01
N ARG A 193 -15.44 -9.21 9.19
CA ARG A 193 -14.42 -8.20 9.50
C ARG A 193 -13.50 -8.70 10.60
N TYR A 194 -12.20 -8.48 10.40
CA TYR A 194 -11.21 -8.55 11.47
C TYR A 194 -11.11 -7.16 12.12
N ASP A 195 -11.55 -7.03 13.36
CA ASP A 195 -11.70 -5.74 14.06
C ASP A 195 -10.36 -5.04 14.35
N ASN A 196 -9.24 -5.74 14.21
CA ASN A 196 -7.91 -5.15 14.30
C ASN A 196 -7.48 -4.47 12.98
N VAL A 197 -8.21 -4.65 11.88
CA VAL A 197 -8.01 -3.86 10.66
C VAL A 197 -8.64 -2.49 10.87
N LEU A 198 -7.78 -1.48 11.00
CA LEU A 198 -8.19 -0.09 11.14
C LEU A 198 -8.13 0.60 9.78
N PRO A 199 -9.08 1.50 9.45
CA PRO A 199 -8.89 2.39 8.33
C PRO A 199 -7.67 3.28 8.57
N ASP A 200 -7.02 3.69 7.48
CA ASP A 200 -5.79 4.50 7.55
C ASP A 200 -6.01 5.82 8.31
N THR A 201 -7.25 6.31 8.39
CA THR A 201 -7.63 7.52 9.14
C THR A 201 -7.83 7.33 10.64
N LEU A 202 -7.99 6.09 11.12
CA LEU A 202 -8.20 5.79 12.54
C LEU A 202 -6.94 5.30 13.27
N VAL A 203 -5.80 5.19 12.58
CA VAL A 203 -4.49 5.19 13.24
C VAL A 203 -4.10 6.63 13.58
N SER A 204 -4.87 7.22 14.51
CA SER A 204 -4.50 8.44 15.21
C SER A 204 -3.35 8.13 16.18
N ASP A 205 -2.15 7.95 15.62
CA ASP A 205 -0.86 8.18 16.30
C ASP A 205 0.37 8.13 15.35
N SER A 206 0.21 7.97 14.02
CA SER A 206 1.38 7.99 13.11
C SER A 206 1.34 8.94 11.91
N GLU A 207 0.25 9.66 11.63
CA GLU A 207 0.31 10.86 10.76
C GLU A 207 0.37 12.12 11.64
N GLN A 208 1.56 12.48 12.12
CA GLN A 208 1.76 13.83 12.66
C GLN A 208 1.85 14.81 11.50
N LEU A 209 0.76 15.55 11.29
CA LEU A 209 0.81 16.80 10.54
C LEU A 209 1.60 17.81 11.38
N GLN A 210 2.74 18.26 10.85
CA GLN A 210 3.56 19.31 11.45
C GLN A 210 3.61 20.52 10.51
N PHE A 211 3.99 21.68 11.04
CA PHE A 211 4.10 22.91 10.27
C PHE A 211 5.48 23.54 10.48
N ALA A 212 6.19 23.84 9.39
CA ALA A 212 7.45 24.58 9.40
C ALA A 212 7.68 25.28 8.06
N ASP A 213 8.50 26.33 8.02
CA ASP A 213 8.91 26.96 6.75
C ASP A 213 9.98 26.09 6.09
N MET A 214 9.62 25.44 4.99
CA MET A 214 10.43 24.44 4.29
C MET A 214 10.94 24.97 2.94
N ASN A 215 10.61 26.21 2.58
CA ASN A 215 10.98 26.84 1.30
C ASN A 215 11.54 28.28 1.44
N ASN A 216 11.68 28.80 2.67
CA ASN A 216 12.17 30.12 3.03
C ASN A 216 11.31 31.29 2.52
N ASP A 217 9.99 31.11 2.46
CA ASP A 217 9.03 32.17 2.11
C ASP A 217 8.43 32.88 3.35
N ARG A 218 8.84 32.46 4.55
CA ARG A 218 8.37 32.93 5.87
C ARG A 218 6.93 32.56 6.19
N VAL A 219 6.36 31.62 5.46
CA VAL A 219 5.04 31.05 5.70
C VAL A 219 5.23 29.57 6.07
N ALA A 220 4.47 29.10 7.05
CA ALA A 220 4.58 27.70 7.45
C ALA A 220 3.94 26.77 6.40
N ASP A 221 4.69 25.77 5.98
CA ASP A 221 4.28 24.68 5.09
C ASP A 221 3.71 23.50 5.88
N LEU A 222 2.93 22.64 5.22
CA LEU A 222 2.42 21.42 5.82
C LEU A 222 3.41 20.28 5.61
N ILE A 223 3.74 19.58 6.68
CA ILE A 223 4.60 18.40 6.66
C ILE A 223 3.75 17.20 7.06
N SER A 224 3.66 16.22 6.18
CA SER A 224 3.00 14.94 6.44
C SER A 224 4.07 13.87 6.58
N MET A 225 4.08 13.21 7.73
CA MET A 225 4.81 11.96 7.89
C MET A 225 3.90 10.80 7.56
N ARG A 226 4.27 10.06 6.52
CA ARG A 226 3.54 8.88 6.06
C ARG A 226 3.99 7.67 6.87
N SER A 227 3.12 6.66 6.94
CA SER A 227 3.41 5.38 7.61
C SER A 227 4.62 4.64 7.03
N ASN A 228 4.99 4.89 5.77
CA ASN A 228 6.21 4.33 5.16
C ASN A 228 7.51 5.04 5.62
N GLY A 229 7.41 6.03 6.51
CA GLY A 229 8.51 6.83 7.03
C GLY A 229 8.98 7.94 6.10
N ASP A 230 8.26 8.20 5.01
CA ASP A 230 8.47 9.36 4.17
C ASP A 230 7.94 10.62 4.86
N VAL A 231 8.74 11.67 4.80
CA VAL A 231 8.34 13.02 5.20
C VAL A 231 8.11 13.82 3.93
N VAL A 232 6.88 14.28 3.76
CA VAL A 232 6.45 15.00 2.57
C VAL A 232 6.02 16.41 2.93
N ALA A 233 6.66 17.40 2.31
CA ALA A 233 6.29 18.80 2.45
C ALA A 233 5.30 19.22 1.35
N TYR A 234 4.31 20.01 1.74
CA TYR A 234 3.31 20.64 0.90
C TYR A 234 3.40 22.16 1.08
N TRP A 235 3.77 22.85 0.01
CA TRP A 235 3.98 24.30 0.05
C TRP A 235 2.68 25.04 0.36
N ASN A 236 2.78 26.01 1.27
CA ASN A 236 1.69 26.91 1.59
C ASN A 236 1.62 28.03 0.54
N VAL A 237 0.58 28.00 -0.29
CA VAL A 237 0.31 29.04 -1.28
C VAL A 237 -0.93 29.81 -0.84
N GLY A 238 -0.73 30.84 -0.01
CA GLY A 238 -1.79 31.75 0.42
C GLY A 238 -2.85 31.11 1.34
N GLY A 239 -2.42 30.22 2.25
CA GLY A 239 -3.30 29.49 3.17
C GLY A 239 -3.90 28.22 2.58
N ILE A 240 -3.47 27.85 1.37
CA ILE A 240 -3.89 26.63 0.67
C ILE A 240 -2.65 25.79 0.39
N PHE A 241 -2.65 24.56 0.88
CA PHE A 241 -1.60 23.56 0.59
C PHE A 241 -1.86 22.90 -0.76
N ASN A 242 -1.76 23.68 -1.83
CA ASN A 242 -2.00 23.22 -3.19
C ASN A 242 -0.73 23.42 -4.02
N GLY A 243 -0.04 22.32 -4.30
CA GLY A 243 1.22 22.35 -5.03
C GLY A 243 1.88 20.98 -5.12
N THR A 244 2.88 20.90 -5.99
CA THR A 244 3.79 19.75 -6.12
C THR A 244 4.37 19.40 -4.76
N ASN A 245 4.12 18.18 -4.29
CA ASN A 245 4.67 17.68 -3.06
C ASN A 245 6.18 17.39 -3.21
N LYS A 246 6.94 17.59 -2.14
CA LYS A 246 8.36 17.27 -2.10
C LYS A 246 8.63 16.25 -1.03
N LEU A 247 9.20 15.11 -1.40
CA LEU A 247 9.84 14.21 -0.45
C LEU A 247 11.08 14.92 0.11
N VAL A 248 11.05 15.23 1.39
CA VAL A 248 12.13 15.98 2.07
C VAL A 248 12.99 15.07 2.95
N ALA A 249 12.44 13.94 3.40
CA ALA A 249 13.19 12.93 4.12
C ALA A 249 12.50 11.56 4.00
N SER A 250 13.24 10.50 4.31
CA SER A 250 12.72 9.13 4.37
C SER A 250 13.36 8.35 5.52
N GLY A 251 12.70 7.29 5.97
CA GLY A 251 13.18 6.44 7.07
C GLY A 251 12.78 6.92 8.48
N PHE A 252 11.87 7.89 8.59
CA PHE A 252 11.40 8.42 9.87
C PHE A 252 10.25 7.59 10.42
N LYS A 253 10.56 6.65 11.32
CA LYS A 253 9.60 5.65 11.84
C LYS A 253 9.00 5.99 13.21
N GLU A 254 9.43 7.09 13.82
CA GLU A 254 8.93 7.53 15.13
C GLU A 254 8.40 8.98 15.05
N PRO A 255 7.23 9.21 14.43
CA PRO A 255 6.68 10.56 14.22
C PRO A 255 6.64 11.39 15.50
N ALA A 256 6.29 10.76 16.63
CA ALA A 256 6.21 11.39 17.94
C ALA A 256 7.53 12.02 18.43
N ARG A 257 8.68 11.59 17.93
CA ARG A 257 10.02 12.08 18.31
C ARG A 257 10.69 12.93 17.24
N THR A 258 10.13 12.97 16.05
CA THR A 258 10.64 13.79 14.95
C THR A 258 10.26 15.25 15.18
N ARG A 259 11.25 16.14 15.05
CA ARG A 259 11.10 17.59 15.22
C ARG A 259 11.79 18.28 14.06
N PHE A 260 11.21 19.36 13.58
CA PHE A 260 11.82 20.21 12.57
C PHE A 260 12.35 21.48 13.24
N ALA A 261 13.56 21.88 12.90
CA ALA A 261 14.19 23.11 13.37
C ALA A 261 15.21 23.57 12.34
N ASP A 262 15.39 24.88 12.18
CA ASP A 262 16.50 25.44 11.40
C ASP A 262 17.80 25.27 12.22
N MET A 263 18.53 24.19 11.96
CA MET A 263 19.74 23.82 12.68
C MET A 263 20.97 24.54 12.12
N ASN A 264 20.90 24.95 10.86
CA ASN A 264 22.03 25.51 10.13
C ASN A 264 21.94 27.05 9.94
N SER A 265 20.82 27.66 10.34
CA SER A 265 20.50 29.09 10.26
C SER A 265 20.35 29.64 8.84
N ASP A 266 19.88 28.83 7.88
CA ASP A 266 19.62 29.26 6.49
C ASP A 266 18.17 29.74 6.24
N GLY A 267 17.31 29.64 7.25
CA GLY A 267 15.90 30.01 7.18
C GLY A 267 14.98 28.91 6.63
N VAL A 268 15.50 27.70 6.39
CA VAL A 268 14.74 26.50 6.04
C VAL A 268 14.77 25.54 7.23
N ALA A 269 13.63 24.95 7.57
CA ALA A 269 13.61 23.95 8.62
C ALA A 269 14.35 22.67 8.18
N ASP A 270 15.29 22.24 9.02
CA ASP A 270 15.98 20.96 8.91
C ASP A 270 15.28 19.88 9.74
N LEU A 271 15.74 18.64 9.56
CA LEU A 271 15.27 17.45 10.24
C LEU A 271 16.38 16.74 11.01
#